data_AF-A0A9X1PC09-F1
#
_entry.id   AF-A0A9X1PC09-F1
#
_cell.length_a   1.000
_cell.length_b   1.000
_cell.length_c   1.000
_cell.angle_alpha   90.00
_cell.angle_beta   90.00
_cell.angle_gamma   90.00
#
_symmetry.space_group_name_H-M   'P 1'
#
loop_
_entity.id
_entity.type
_entity.pdbx_description
1 polymer ?
#
loop_
_entity_poly.entity_id
_entity_poly.type
_entity_poly.pdbx_seq_one_letter_code
_entity_poly.pdbx_strand_id
1 'polypeptide(L)'
;MEIDDKTELSKKIEALLAEGDAAIADARSYLISQGELVDLSEWVTIKEYCHRFEIKNVETVLNWISRGIVPRENIMVVEEFNNTKLIKAVPYAVRGARVL
;
A
#
# COMPACT_ATOMS: atom_id res chain seq x y z
N MET A 1 -23.10 -38.52 -8.22
CA MET A 1 -22.34 -37.85 -9.29
C MET A 1 -22.50 -36.33 -9.27
N GLU A 2 -23.27 -35.73 -8.34
CA GLU A 2 -23.51 -34.26 -8.31
C GLU A 2 -22.53 -33.43 -7.44
N ILE A 3 -21.77 -34.06 -6.52
CA ILE A 3 -20.86 -33.34 -5.61
C ILE A 3 -19.57 -32.90 -6.33
N ASP A 4 -19.17 -33.63 -7.37
CA ASP A 4 -17.95 -33.40 -8.14
C ASP A 4 -18.04 -32.12 -9.00
N ASP A 5 -19.15 -31.95 -9.71
CA ASP A 5 -19.39 -30.78 -10.58
C ASP A 5 -19.50 -29.46 -9.80
N LYS A 6 -20.12 -29.48 -8.60
CA LYS A 6 -20.20 -28.28 -7.74
C LYS A 6 -18.82 -27.88 -7.22
N THR A 7 -17.97 -28.86 -6.92
CA THR A 7 -16.61 -28.62 -6.41
C THR A 7 -15.70 -28.06 -7.51
N GLU A 8 -15.80 -28.59 -8.73
CA GLU A 8 -15.07 -28.07 -9.89
C GLU A 8 -15.55 -26.68 -10.30
N LEU A 9 -16.85 -26.41 -10.23
CA LEU A 9 -17.39 -25.08 -10.48
C LEU A 9 -16.86 -24.05 -9.46
N SER A 10 -16.84 -24.37 -8.17
CA SER A 10 -16.29 -23.49 -7.14
C SER A 10 -14.81 -23.18 -7.37
N LYS A 11 -13.99 -24.17 -7.71
CA LYS A 11 -12.57 -23.96 -8.02
C LYS A 11 -12.37 -23.04 -9.22
N LYS A 12 -13.19 -23.17 -10.27
CA LYS A 12 -13.13 -22.28 -11.43
C LYS A 12 -13.51 -20.84 -11.07
N ILE A 13 -14.51 -20.66 -10.21
CA ILE A 13 -14.88 -19.32 -9.72
C ILE A 13 -13.75 -18.71 -8.89
N GLU A 14 -13.14 -19.47 -7.99
CA GLU A 14 -12.01 -19.02 -7.18
C GLU A 14 -10.80 -18.65 -8.05
N ALA A 15 -10.49 -19.45 -9.07
CA ALA A 15 -9.43 -19.15 -10.03
C ALA A 15 -9.71 -17.85 -10.81
N LEU A 16 -10.94 -17.68 -11.32
CA LEU A 16 -11.34 -16.46 -12.01
C LEU A 16 -11.28 -15.21 -11.12
N LEU A 17 -11.63 -15.34 -9.85
CA LEU A 17 -11.51 -14.24 -8.89
C LEU A 17 -10.05 -13.88 -8.63
N ALA A 18 -9.18 -14.88 -8.44
CA ALA A 18 -7.75 -14.67 -8.24
C ALA A 18 -7.08 -14.02 -9.48
N GLU A 19 -7.44 -14.45 -10.68
CA GLU A 19 -6.98 -13.84 -11.94
C GLU A 19 -7.46 -12.38 -12.08
N GLY A 20 -8.71 -12.12 -11.70
CA GLY A 20 -9.27 -10.76 -11.66
C GLY A 20 -8.53 -9.85 -10.69
N ASP A 21 -8.26 -10.32 -9.47
CA ASP A 21 -7.52 -9.58 -8.45
C ASP A 21 -6.09 -9.26 -8.92
N ALA A 22 -5.41 -10.22 -9.55
CA ALA A 22 -4.09 -10.01 -10.14
C ALA A 22 -4.10 -8.94 -11.25
N ALA A 23 -5.07 -9.02 -12.18
CA ALA A 23 -5.19 -8.04 -13.26
C ALA A 23 -5.49 -6.62 -12.73
N ILE A 24 -6.26 -6.49 -11.65
CA ILE A 24 -6.52 -5.21 -10.99
C ILE A 24 -5.25 -4.66 -10.32
N ALA A 25 -4.47 -5.53 -9.66
CA ALA A 25 -3.21 -5.13 -9.05
C ALA A 25 -2.21 -4.63 -10.11
N ASP A 26 -2.05 -5.37 -11.21
CA ASP A 26 -1.17 -5.00 -12.32
C ASP A 26 -1.60 -3.67 -12.96
N ALA A 27 -2.89 -3.48 -13.20
CA ALA A 27 -3.42 -2.23 -13.77
C ALA A 27 -3.17 -1.03 -12.84
N ARG A 28 -3.35 -1.18 -11.53
CA ARG A 28 -3.05 -0.13 -10.55
C ARG A 28 -1.57 0.21 -10.57
N SER A 29 -0.71 -0.81 -10.56
CA SER A 29 0.73 -0.65 -10.58
C SER A 29 1.22 0.07 -11.85
N TYR A 30 0.66 -0.31 -13.00
CA TYR A 30 0.88 0.38 -14.28
C TYR A 30 0.45 1.86 -14.22
N LEU A 31 -0.75 2.17 -13.72
CA LEU A 31 -1.25 3.54 -13.65
C LEU A 31 -0.48 4.41 -12.65
N ILE A 32 0.05 3.80 -11.58
CA ILE A 32 0.99 4.44 -10.65
C ILE A 32 2.31 4.74 -11.36
N SER A 33 2.85 3.80 -12.15
CA SER A 33 4.10 3.96 -12.90
C SER A 33 4.04 5.09 -13.93
N GLN A 34 2.86 5.32 -14.51
CA GLN A 34 2.60 6.40 -15.48
C GLN A 34 2.29 7.75 -14.80
N GLY A 35 2.22 7.80 -13.46
CA GLY A 35 1.95 9.02 -12.72
C GLY A 35 0.49 9.53 -12.80
N GLU A 36 -0.44 8.75 -13.35
CA GLU A 36 -1.82 9.18 -13.55
C GLU A 36 -2.74 8.93 -12.35
N LEU A 37 -2.42 7.97 -11.45
CA LEU A 37 -3.32 7.58 -10.36
C LEU A 37 -2.84 7.86 -8.93
N VAL A 38 -1.63 8.39 -8.76
CA VAL A 38 -1.15 8.78 -7.44
C VAL A 38 -1.20 10.29 -7.35
N ASP A 39 -2.20 10.81 -6.65
CA ASP A 39 -2.11 12.17 -6.15
C ASP A 39 -0.93 12.21 -5.16
N LEU A 40 0.21 12.72 -5.62
CA LEU A 40 1.42 12.91 -4.82
C LEU A 40 1.22 13.96 -3.71
N SER A 41 0.08 14.65 -3.68
CA SER A 41 -0.35 15.41 -2.52
C SER A 41 -0.74 14.48 -1.37
N GLU A 42 -1.39 13.35 -1.65
CA GLU A 42 -1.85 12.36 -0.66
C GLU A 42 -0.84 11.26 -0.36
N TRP A 43 -0.11 10.78 -1.36
CA TRP A 43 0.83 9.66 -1.22
C TRP A 43 2.25 10.09 -1.52
N VAL A 44 3.11 9.99 -0.52
CA VAL A 44 4.46 10.55 -0.58
C VAL A 44 5.49 9.51 -0.23
N THR A 45 6.70 9.66 -0.75
CA THR A 45 7.83 8.85 -0.28
C THR A 45 8.07 9.10 1.20
N ILE A 46 8.69 8.15 1.91
CA ILE A 46 9.04 8.34 3.32
C ILE A 46 9.94 9.58 3.51
N LYS A 47 10.84 9.85 2.57
CA LYS A 47 11.73 11.02 2.61
C LYS A 47 10.93 12.32 2.53
N GLU A 48 9.98 12.40 1.60
CA GLU A 48 9.09 13.55 1.47
C GLU A 48 8.17 13.70 2.68
N TYR A 49 7.65 12.60 3.23
CA TYR A 49 6.89 12.60 4.48
C TYR A 49 7.72 13.20 5.63
N CYS A 50 8.98 12.79 5.78
CA CYS A 50 9.87 13.37 6.78
C CYS A 50 10.08 14.87 6.59
N HIS A 51 10.19 15.34 5.35
CA HIS A 51 10.29 16.77 5.05
C HIS A 51 9.03 17.54 5.43
N ARG A 52 7.84 17.05 5.02
CA ARG A 52 6.55 17.70 5.28
C ARG A 52 6.17 17.80 6.75
N PHE A 53 6.54 16.79 7.55
CA PHE A 53 6.18 16.71 8.97
C PHE A 53 7.37 16.95 9.92
N GLU A 54 8.46 17.53 9.42
CA GLU A 54 9.65 17.88 10.20
C GLU A 54 10.25 16.72 11.02
N ILE A 55 10.18 15.50 10.46
CA ILE A 55 10.73 14.31 11.10
C ILE A 55 12.21 14.20 10.74
N LYS A 56 13.05 14.13 11.78
CA LYS A 56 14.51 14.21 11.65
C LYS A 56 15.13 13.16 10.72
N ASN A 57 14.57 11.96 10.68
CA ASN A 57 15.17 10.85 9.94
C ASN A 57 14.16 9.82 9.45
N VAL A 58 14.53 9.15 8.35
CA VAL A 58 13.72 8.12 7.66
C VAL A 58 13.53 6.89 8.53
N GLU A 59 14.52 6.53 9.36
CA GLU A 59 14.45 5.33 10.21
C GLU A 59 13.33 5.42 11.24
N THR A 60 12.97 6.63 11.69
CA THR A 60 11.85 6.83 12.62
C THR A 60 10.53 6.37 11.99
N VAL A 61 10.28 6.76 10.74
CA VAL A 61 9.06 6.39 10.01
C VAL A 61 9.08 4.90 9.64
N LEU A 62 10.23 4.35 9.25
CA LEU A 62 10.36 2.90 9.03
C LEU A 62 10.06 2.08 10.30
N ASN A 63 10.50 2.57 11.46
CA ASN A 63 10.16 1.97 12.75
C ASN A 63 8.67 2.10 13.09
N TRP A 64 8.02 3.19 12.72
CA TRP A 64 6.56 3.35 12.89
C TRP A 64 5.79 2.34 12.04
N ILE A 65 6.21 2.13 10.80
CA ILE A 65 5.67 1.10 9.91
C ILE A 65 5.84 -0.29 10.54
N SER A 66 7.06 -0.62 10.98
CA SER A 66 7.36 -1.91 11.63
C SER A 66 6.52 -2.14 12.89
N ARG A 67 6.27 -1.09 13.68
CA ARG A 67 5.47 -1.13 14.92
C ARG A 67 3.96 -1.02 14.69
N GLY A 68 3.49 -0.87 13.44
CA GLY A 68 2.07 -0.70 13.12
C GLY A 68 1.46 0.63 13.58
N ILE A 69 2.29 1.64 13.86
CA ILE A 69 1.83 3.01 14.14
C ILE A 69 1.28 3.66 12.87
N VAL A 70 1.92 3.35 11.73
CA VAL A 70 1.34 3.60 10.41
C VAL A 70 0.43 2.42 10.08
N PRO A 71 -0.88 2.63 9.90
CA PRO A 71 -1.80 1.58 9.49
C PRO A 71 -1.40 0.99 8.14
N ARG A 72 -1.66 -0.29 7.90
CA ARG A 72 -1.27 -0.97 6.65
C ARG A 72 -1.93 -0.34 5.44
N GLU A 73 -3.18 0.11 5.58
CA GLU A 73 -3.96 0.81 4.56
C GLU A 73 -3.35 2.15 4.15
N ASN A 74 -2.44 2.71 4.95
CA ASN A 74 -1.73 3.95 4.67
C ASN A 74 -0.32 3.72 4.12
N ILE A 75 0.01 2.49 3.73
CA ILE A 75 1.29 2.11 3.16
C ILE A 75 1.03 1.53 1.77
N MET A 76 1.78 2.01 0.79
CA MET A 76 1.77 1.49 -0.56
C MET A 76 3.21 1.14 -0.94
N VAL A 77 3.40 -0.04 -1.52
CA VAL A 77 4.68 -0.41 -2.13
C VAL A 77 4.49 -0.31 -3.62
N VAL A 78 5.38 0.44 -4.28
CA VAL A 78 5.40 0.51 -5.74
C VAL A 78 6.58 -0.32 -6.22
N GLU A 79 6.28 -1.48 -6.78
CA GLU A 79 7.28 -2.47 -7.18
C GLU A 79 8.14 -1.96 -8.33
N GLU A 80 7.55 -1.22 -9.27
CA GLU A 80 8.20 -0.63 -10.45
C GLU A 80 9.25 0.43 -10.08
N PHE A 81 9.14 1.03 -8.89
CA PHE A 81 10.11 1.98 -8.38
C PHE A 81 11.03 1.33 -7.35
N ASN A 82 11.63 0.17 -7.67
CA ASN A 82 12.55 -0.53 -6.77
C ASN A 82 11.94 -0.80 -5.38
N ASN A 83 10.68 -1.25 -5.37
CA ASN A 83 9.91 -1.48 -4.13
C ASN A 83 9.84 -0.23 -3.22
N THR A 84 9.74 0.96 -3.81
CA THR A 84 9.65 2.21 -3.05
C THR A 84 8.37 2.21 -2.22
N LYS A 85 8.52 2.50 -0.93
CA LYS A 85 7.40 2.67 0.00
C LYS A 85 6.88 4.11 -0.08
N LEU A 86 5.62 4.24 -0.42
CA LEU A 86 4.84 5.45 -0.23
C LEU A 86 4.00 5.32 1.04
N ILE A 87 3.79 6.45 1.69
CA ILE A 87 2.99 6.59 2.89
C ILE A 87 1.99 7.71 2.68
N LYS A 88 0.78 7.54 3.21
CA LYS A 88 -0.24 8.58 3.17
C LYS A 88 0.19 9.80 3.98
N ALA A 89 0.08 11.00 3.41
CA ALA A 89 0.51 12.28 3.95
C ALA A 89 -0.45 12.81 5.03
N VAL A 90 -0.66 12.03 6.09
CA VAL A 90 -1.41 12.41 7.29
C VAL A 90 -0.53 12.31 8.51
N PRO A 91 -0.72 13.15 9.56
CA PRO A 91 0.07 13.04 10.78
C PRO A 91 -0.17 11.70 11.49
N TYR A 92 0.89 10.93 11.74
CA TYR A 92 0.85 9.77 12.64
C TYR A 92 1.29 10.17 14.05
N ALA A 93 0.45 9.89 15.04
CA ALA A 93 0.78 10.12 16.44
C ALA A 93 1.30 8.83 17.10
N VAL A 94 2.54 8.85 17.56
CA VAL A 94 2.99 7.90 18.58
C VAL A 94 2.35 8.35 19.89
N ARG A 95 1.62 7.47 20.62
CA ARG A 95 1.19 7.80 21.99
C ARG A 95 2.41 8.26 22.78
N GLY A 96 2.50 9.57 23.06
CA GLY A 96 3.64 10.20 23.75
C GLY A 96 4.36 11.31 22.96
N ALA A 97 4.18 11.42 21.65
CA ALA A 97 4.72 12.52 20.85
C ALA A 97 3.58 13.39 20.31
N ARG A 98 3.16 14.39 21.12
CA ARG A 98 2.48 15.57 20.59
C ARG A 98 3.53 16.34 19.80
N VAL A 99 3.37 16.41 18.48
CA VAL A 99 3.94 17.51 17.71
C VAL A 99 2.84 18.57 17.67
N LEU A 100 3.16 19.73 18.23
CA LEU A 100 2.29 20.89 18.41
C LEU A 100 1.89 21.52 17.07
#